data_AF-A0A928TZC7-F1
#
_entry.id   AF-A0A928TZC7-F1
#
_cell.length_a   1.000
_cell.length_b   1.000
_cell.length_c   1.000
_cell.angle_alpha   90.00
_cell.angle_beta   90.00
_cell.angle_gamma   90.00
#
_symmetry.space_group_name_H-M   'P 1'
#
loop_
_entity.id
_entity.type
_entity.pdbx_description
1 polymer ?
#
loop_
_entity_poly.entity_id
_entity_poly.type
_entity_poly.pdbx_seq_one_letter_code
_entity_poly.pdbx_strand_id
1 'polypeptide(L)'
;MIKLTSNQQAMLDGERGVAVQMAMRLLLDMAAAANATELIPIQSAHLSGVSPLTGGLGLRQFLAKLAQDPQAKVAVPTTLNAAGCDENQFDAMRITAPHFREHNQEIVAAYTRLGVRPTQSCIPYEWDGVVVSGPAAWAESNAICFGNSYTGLLTNRESGLSALACALTGCTPRYGLLDEDARRPNLEVIVATPLSDPTDFSILGDWIGKQRTPAWKTPYGPIPLIKGLPAELNHEQKKALTAAAANYGSPLLYLDGHGPIPDGDFQAQLVFGEVELVERYEKLRPSQSPSLIAIGCPQASVGELRAVAELLKGRHLPAGAPPLWVFTSSANKAIAQKLGLTDIITNAGALLLENTCPEVVPYDPAWVQSVLTNSMKAEHYIKSGLNGVPTAVMRLADCVAVALGELEIGRLPTRGWGDWEIDDHPLTSSPRTIPSAHSITPSPAHHSPLTAHRSLPTGPFTATGHGLPSQQAFTVTGQAFVTDTPITLLGFVNRETGVIEEEGHPANGRSLAHKIAIFPKGSGSTVAPYVLLELFYRGNAPLAIVNTEIDQQSAPACSLEGIPYAYSFDADLIAHINDGDTVELSRQGEYVTIRVLARREIKRL
;
A
#
# COMPACT_ATOMS: atom_id res chain seq x y z
N MET A 1 -23.82 -18.23 4.33
CA MET A 1 -22.79 -18.95 5.10
C MET A 1 -21.85 -19.67 4.13
N ILE A 2 -20.54 -19.59 4.41
CA ILE A 2 -19.49 -20.27 3.65
C ILE A 2 -19.52 -21.78 3.90
N LYS A 3 -19.26 -22.59 2.88
CA LYS A 3 -19.17 -24.05 3.02
C LYS A 3 -17.73 -24.45 3.33
N LEU A 4 -17.48 -24.96 4.54
CA LEU A 4 -16.18 -25.48 4.93
C LEU A 4 -16.08 -26.98 4.69
N THR A 5 -14.91 -27.42 4.24
CA THR A 5 -14.52 -28.84 4.25
C THR A 5 -14.25 -29.31 5.69
N SER A 6 -14.26 -30.61 5.95
CA SER A 6 -13.93 -31.16 7.27
C SER A 6 -12.55 -30.71 7.77
N ASN A 7 -11.57 -30.58 6.87
CA ASN A 7 -10.23 -30.09 7.21
C ASN A 7 -10.24 -28.59 7.59
N GLN A 8 -10.99 -27.77 6.87
CA GLN A 8 -11.13 -26.34 7.20
C GLN A 8 -11.92 -26.13 8.50
N GLN A 9 -12.91 -26.97 8.77
CA GLN A 9 -13.64 -26.96 10.04
C GLN A 9 -12.71 -27.33 11.20
N ALA A 10 -11.91 -28.39 11.07
CA ALA A 10 -10.91 -28.77 12.08
C ALA A 10 -9.88 -27.66 12.36
N MET A 11 -9.48 -26.91 11.32
CA MET A 11 -8.63 -25.72 11.48
C MET A 11 -9.33 -24.62 12.30
N LEU A 12 -10.61 -24.35 12.02
CA LEU A 12 -11.42 -23.37 12.77
C LEU A 12 -11.66 -23.80 14.23
N ASP A 13 -11.82 -25.09 14.47
CA ASP A 13 -12.06 -25.67 15.79
C ASP A 13 -10.78 -25.72 16.65
N GLY A 14 -9.62 -25.41 16.07
CA GLY A 14 -8.34 -25.31 16.77
C GLY A 14 -7.54 -26.61 16.81
N GLU A 15 -7.97 -27.66 16.10
CA GLU A 15 -7.27 -28.95 16.05
C GLU A 15 -5.89 -28.88 15.38
N ARG A 16 -5.60 -27.78 14.68
CA ARG A 16 -4.33 -27.53 13.95
C ARG A 16 -3.48 -26.44 14.57
N GLY A 17 -3.71 -26.15 15.85
CA GLY A 17 -3.00 -25.11 16.60
C GLY A 17 -3.71 -23.76 16.55
N VAL A 18 -3.35 -22.92 17.52
CA VAL A 18 -3.96 -21.60 17.74
C VAL A 18 -3.63 -20.66 16.58
N ALA A 19 -2.43 -20.75 16.00
CA ALA A 19 -2.04 -19.88 14.89
C ALA A 19 -2.91 -20.12 13.64
N VAL A 20 -3.17 -21.40 13.31
CA VAL A 20 -4.02 -21.78 12.17
C VAL A 20 -5.48 -21.45 12.45
N GLN A 21 -5.95 -21.62 13.69
CA GLN A 21 -7.30 -21.19 14.09
C GLN A 21 -7.48 -19.68 13.91
N MET A 22 -6.53 -18.88 14.40
CA MET A 22 -6.55 -17.42 14.23
C MET A 22 -6.61 -17.03 12.75
N ALA A 23 -5.79 -17.68 11.92
CA ALA A 23 -5.79 -17.50 10.47
C ALA A 23 -7.16 -17.84 9.86
N MET A 24 -7.75 -19.00 10.19
CA MET A 24 -9.06 -19.39 9.68
C MET A 24 -10.16 -18.40 10.05
N ARG A 25 -10.17 -17.89 11.29
CA ARG A 25 -11.14 -16.86 11.71
C ARG A 25 -11.07 -15.62 10.82
N LEU A 26 -9.86 -15.14 10.53
CA LEU A 26 -9.66 -14.04 9.60
C LEU A 26 -10.21 -14.36 8.20
N LEU A 27 -9.91 -15.55 7.66
CA LEU A 27 -10.39 -15.94 6.33
C LEU A 27 -11.92 -16.04 6.24
N LEU A 28 -12.61 -16.48 7.31
CA LEU A 28 -14.07 -16.51 7.35
C LEU A 28 -14.68 -15.11 7.30
N ASP A 29 -14.10 -14.19 8.06
CA ASP A 29 -14.58 -12.82 8.13
C ASP A 29 -14.32 -12.07 6.82
N MET A 30 -13.16 -12.32 6.20
CA MET A 30 -12.85 -11.83 4.85
C MET A 30 -13.78 -12.43 3.79
N ALA A 31 -14.10 -13.73 3.89
CA ALA A 31 -15.03 -14.36 2.98
C ALA A 31 -16.43 -13.73 3.08
N ALA A 32 -16.90 -13.43 4.28
CA ALA A 32 -18.16 -12.70 4.46
C ALA A 32 -18.10 -11.28 3.87
N ALA A 33 -17.01 -10.55 4.08
CA ALA A 33 -16.81 -9.22 3.48
C ALA A 33 -16.83 -9.26 1.95
N ALA A 34 -16.31 -10.34 1.36
CA ALA A 34 -16.27 -10.56 -0.08
C ALA A 34 -17.50 -11.29 -0.65
N ASN A 35 -18.49 -11.65 0.18
CA ASN A 35 -19.60 -12.53 -0.18
C ASN A 35 -19.16 -13.87 -0.82
N ALA A 36 -17.98 -14.37 -0.46
CA ALA A 36 -17.45 -15.64 -0.92
C ALA A 36 -18.18 -16.81 -0.25
N THR A 37 -18.47 -17.86 -1.03
CA THR A 37 -19.21 -19.05 -0.57
C THR A 37 -18.32 -20.26 -0.33
N GLU A 38 -17.06 -20.20 -0.75
CA GLU A 38 -16.06 -21.26 -0.58
C GLU A 38 -14.65 -20.69 -0.36
N LEU A 39 -13.80 -21.51 0.27
CA LEU A 39 -12.35 -21.31 0.35
C LEU A 39 -11.67 -22.30 -0.60
N ILE A 40 -10.80 -21.81 -1.48
CA ILE A 40 -10.06 -22.63 -2.46
C ILE A 40 -8.59 -22.77 -2.07
N PRO A 41 -7.92 -23.88 -2.43
CA PRO A 41 -6.50 -24.04 -2.19
C PRO A 41 -5.67 -23.03 -2.98
N ILE A 42 -4.54 -22.62 -2.40
CA ILE A 42 -3.54 -21.78 -3.06
C ILE A 42 -2.24 -22.55 -3.30
N GLN A 43 -1.43 -22.07 -4.24
CA GLN A 43 -0.14 -22.66 -4.64
C GLN A 43 1.05 -21.95 -4.00
N SER A 44 0.92 -20.65 -3.71
CA SER A 44 1.98 -19.86 -3.07
C SER A 44 1.45 -18.64 -2.32
N ALA A 45 2.27 -18.13 -1.43
CA ALA A 45 2.04 -16.85 -0.76
C ALA A 45 3.30 -15.97 -0.77
N HIS A 46 3.10 -14.66 -0.74
CA HIS A 46 4.18 -13.68 -0.60
C HIS A 46 3.79 -12.60 0.41
N LEU A 47 4.50 -12.56 1.53
CA LEU A 47 4.13 -11.75 2.69
C LEU A 47 4.79 -10.37 2.62
N SER A 48 4.03 -9.32 2.92
CA SER A 48 4.49 -7.91 2.95
C SER A 48 4.23 -7.26 4.32
N GLY A 49 4.67 -6.01 4.50
CA GLY A 49 4.58 -5.28 5.77
C GLY A 49 5.57 -5.78 6.82
N VAL A 50 6.81 -6.05 6.42
CA VAL A 50 7.83 -6.78 7.20
C VAL A 50 8.89 -5.85 7.82
N SER A 51 8.47 -4.70 8.33
CA SER A 51 9.38 -3.68 8.89
C SER A 51 8.88 -3.17 10.25
N PRO A 52 9.79 -2.84 11.19
CA PRO A 52 9.43 -2.13 12.41
C PRO A 52 8.71 -0.80 12.13
N LEU A 53 9.03 -0.13 11.01
CA LEU A 53 8.43 1.15 10.65
C LEU A 53 6.93 1.02 10.32
N THR A 54 6.54 -0.05 9.63
CA THR A 54 5.15 -0.28 9.23
C THR A 54 4.37 -1.01 10.33
N GLY A 55 4.91 -2.13 10.82
CA GLY A 55 4.23 -3.03 11.75
C GLY A 55 4.40 -2.71 13.23
N GLY A 56 5.46 -1.99 13.61
CA GLY A 56 5.72 -1.59 15.00
C GLY A 56 5.71 -2.75 16.00
N LEU A 57 5.28 -2.44 17.23
CA LEU A 57 5.14 -3.44 18.29
C LEU A 57 3.98 -4.40 18.00
N GLY A 58 2.91 -3.92 17.36
CA GLY A 58 1.75 -4.73 16.99
C GLY A 58 2.11 -5.94 16.15
N LEU A 59 2.87 -5.74 15.06
CA LEU A 59 3.37 -6.84 14.23
C LEU A 59 4.29 -7.78 15.02
N ARG A 60 5.23 -7.23 15.80
CA ARG A 60 6.23 -8.01 16.53
C ARG A 60 5.58 -8.95 17.54
N GLN A 61 4.66 -8.44 18.35
CA GLN A 61 3.96 -9.26 19.34
C GLN A 61 3.03 -10.27 18.69
N PHE A 62 2.33 -9.88 17.61
CA PHE A 62 1.50 -10.79 16.84
C PHE A 62 2.31 -11.96 16.29
N LEU A 63 3.44 -11.69 15.61
CA LEU A 63 4.32 -12.73 15.10
C LEU A 63 4.96 -13.55 16.22
N ALA A 64 5.32 -12.95 17.35
CA ALA A 64 5.84 -13.67 18.51
C ALA A 64 4.82 -14.68 19.04
N LYS A 65 3.54 -14.26 19.18
CA LYS A 65 2.43 -15.13 19.58
C LYS A 65 2.22 -16.28 18.60
N LEU A 66 2.19 -16.02 17.29
CA LEU A 66 2.06 -17.07 16.29
C LEU A 66 3.25 -18.04 16.30
N ALA A 67 4.47 -17.52 16.41
CA ALA A 67 5.69 -18.33 16.37
C ALA A 67 5.96 -19.11 17.68
N GLN A 68 5.22 -18.84 18.75
CA GLN A 68 5.23 -19.64 19.98
C GLN A 68 4.42 -20.93 19.85
N ASP A 69 3.48 -21.00 18.91
CA ASP A 69 2.75 -22.23 18.61
C ASP A 69 3.67 -23.21 17.85
N PRO A 70 4.05 -24.36 18.45
CA PRO A 70 4.99 -25.29 17.82
C PRO A 70 4.42 -25.95 16.56
N GLN A 71 3.10 -25.92 16.36
CA GLN A 71 2.44 -26.45 15.17
C GLN A 71 2.33 -25.41 14.05
N ALA A 72 2.60 -24.13 14.33
CA ALA A 72 2.47 -23.05 13.36
C ALA A 72 3.54 -23.16 12.26
N LYS A 73 3.11 -23.62 11.09
CA LYS A 73 3.91 -23.64 9.86
C LYS A 73 3.04 -23.22 8.69
N VAL A 74 3.63 -22.50 7.73
CA VAL A 74 3.00 -22.25 6.44
C VAL A 74 2.74 -23.57 5.71
N ALA A 75 1.55 -23.70 5.14
CA ALA A 75 1.08 -24.88 4.42
C ALA A 75 1.51 -24.90 2.95
N VAL A 76 1.95 -23.75 2.41
CA VAL A 76 2.35 -23.58 1.01
C VAL A 76 3.70 -22.86 0.91
N PRO A 77 4.45 -23.00 -0.21
CA PRO A 77 5.64 -22.21 -0.47
C PRO A 77 5.38 -20.71 -0.27
N THR A 78 6.07 -20.14 0.72
CA THR A 78 5.84 -18.77 1.16
C THR A 78 7.14 -17.99 1.22
N THR A 79 7.15 -16.82 0.61
CA THR A 79 8.32 -15.92 0.56
C THR A 79 8.05 -14.61 1.30
N LEU A 80 9.12 -13.88 1.62
CA LEU A 80 9.07 -12.66 2.42
C LEU A 80 9.50 -11.44 1.60
N ASN A 81 8.75 -10.36 1.70
CA ASN A 81 9.09 -9.07 1.09
C ASN A 81 10.35 -8.46 1.75
N ALA A 82 10.91 -7.43 1.12
CA ALA A 82 12.06 -6.69 1.64
C ALA A 82 11.78 -6.03 2.99
N ALA A 83 12.76 -6.10 3.89
CA ALA A 83 12.68 -5.59 5.25
C ALA A 83 13.10 -4.12 5.35
N GLY A 84 13.24 -3.59 6.57
CA GLY A 84 13.51 -2.18 6.82
C GLY A 84 14.99 -1.77 6.73
N CYS A 85 15.92 -2.73 6.76
CA CYS A 85 17.36 -2.44 6.70
C CYS A 85 18.18 -3.61 6.14
N ASP A 86 19.35 -3.29 5.57
CA ASP A 86 20.42 -4.24 5.28
C ASP A 86 21.26 -4.40 6.55
N GLU A 87 21.16 -5.55 7.21
CA GLU A 87 21.85 -5.78 8.49
C GLU A 87 23.38 -5.77 8.36
N ASN A 88 23.92 -6.09 7.18
CA ASN A 88 25.35 -6.09 6.92
C ASN A 88 25.88 -4.67 6.67
N GLN A 89 25.00 -3.72 6.37
CA GLN A 89 25.34 -2.33 6.05
C GLN A 89 24.57 -1.32 6.90
N PHE A 90 24.07 -1.75 8.07
CA PHE A 90 23.24 -0.94 8.95
C PHE A 90 23.90 0.40 9.32
N ASP A 91 25.18 0.37 9.68
CA ASP A 91 25.93 1.58 10.04
C ASP A 91 26.10 2.54 8.84
N ALA A 92 26.31 1.98 7.64
CA ALA A 92 26.42 2.76 6.40
C ALA A 92 25.09 3.41 5.99
N MET A 93 23.96 2.80 6.37
CA MET A 93 22.63 3.36 6.18
C MET A 93 22.31 4.51 7.16
N ARG A 94 23.13 4.72 8.20
CA ARG A 94 22.98 5.82 9.17
C ARG A 94 21.59 5.88 9.82
N ILE A 95 21.00 4.71 10.10
CA ILE A 95 19.71 4.62 10.77
C ILE A 95 19.88 4.97 12.25
N THR A 96 19.16 5.99 12.71
CA THR A 96 19.19 6.47 14.10
C THR A 96 17.99 6.01 14.93
N ALA A 97 17.00 5.38 14.29
CA ALA A 97 15.82 4.84 14.97
C ALA A 97 16.22 3.82 16.05
N PRO A 98 15.84 4.02 17.32
CA PRO A 98 16.25 3.14 18.42
C PRO A 98 15.80 1.69 18.20
N HIS A 99 16.70 0.74 18.50
CA HIS A 99 16.45 -0.70 18.41
C HIS A 99 15.99 -1.21 17.04
N PHE A 100 16.10 -0.40 15.97
CA PHE A 100 15.51 -0.76 14.68
C PHE A 100 16.09 -2.05 14.10
N ARG A 101 17.41 -2.24 14.20
CA ARG A 101 18.10 -3.47 13.77
C ARG A 101 17.56 -4.70 14.51
N GLU A 102 17.48 -4.62 15.85
CA GLU A 102 17.01 -5.72 16.71
C GLU A 102 15.55 -6.06 16.38
N HIS A 103 14.69 -5.05 16.28
CA HIS A 103 13.29 -5.22 15.92
C HIS A 103 13.10 -5.83 14.52
N ASN A 104 13.93 -5.44 13.55
CA ASN A 104 13.92 -6.01 12.20
C ASN A 104 14.30 -7.50 12.23
N GLN A 105 15.37 -7.86 12.97
CA GLN A 105 15.81 -9.24 13.17
C GLN A 105 14.74 -10.10 13.83
N GLU A 106 14.05 -9.58 14.85
CA GLU A 106 12.94 -10.28 15.50
C GLU A 106 11.82 -10.65 14.53
N ILE A 107 11.41 -9.71 13.66
CA ILE A 107 10.35 -9.90 12.66
C ILE A 107 10.76 -11.00 11.67
N VAL A 108 11.96 -10.89 11.07
CA VAL A 108 12.46 -11.85 10.08
C VAL A 108 12.61 -13.25 10.70
N ALA A 109 13.12 -13.33 11.93
CA ALA A 109 13.28 -14.58 12.65
C ALA A 109 11.92 -15.22 12.98
N ALA A 110 10.90 -14.44 13.33
CA ALA A 110 9.56 -14.96 13.60
C ALA A 110 8.91 -15.56 12.35
N TYR A 111 8.97 -14.86 11.20
CA TYR A 111 8.51 -15.43 9.92
C TYR A 111 9.28 -16.70 9.54
N THR A 112 10.60 -16.72 9.73
CA THR A 112 11.43 -17.91 9.47
C THR A 112 11.00 -19.08 10.35
N ARG A 113 10.68 -18.85 11.64
CA ARG A 113 10.14 -19.88 12.53
C ARG A 113 8.79 -20.43 12.06
N LEU A 114 7.96 -19.62 11.41
CA LEU A 114 6.72 -20.07 10.77
C LEU A 114 6.95 -20.85 9.45
N GLY A 115 8.20 -21.04 9.02
CA GLY A 115 8.53 -21.78 7.79
C GLY A 115 8.53 -20.92 6.53
N VAL A 116 8.44 -19.59 6.66
CA VAL A 116 8.57 -18.66 5.53
C VAL A 116 10.02 -18.61 5.07
N ARG A 117 10.26 -18.62 3.76
CA ARG A 117 11.59 -18.40 3.17
C ARG A 117 11.89 -16.89 3.20
N PRO A 118 12.91 -16.42 3.95
CA PRO A 118 13.24 -15.00 4.04
C PRO A 118 14.00 -14.53 2.80
N THR A 119 13.32 -14.51 1.64
CA THR A 119 13.87 -13.98 0.38
C THR A 119 14.15 -12.48 0.46
N GLN A 120 13.41 -11.78 1.34
CA GLN A 120 13.51 -10.36 1.60
C GLN A 120 13.51 -9.51 0.32
N SER A 121 12.53 -9.77 -0.55
CA SER A 121 12.47 -9.15 -1.87
C SER A 121 11.06 -8.80 -2.35
N CYS A 122 10.91 -7.60 -2.93
CA CYS A 122 9.66 -7.12 -3.52
C CYS A 122 9.44 -7.54 -4.99
N ILE A 123 10.37 -8.35 -5.50
CA ILE A 123 10.38 -8.92 -6.85
C ILE A 123 10.49 -10.46 -6.77
N PRO A 124 9.62 -11.14 -6.00
CA PRO A 124 9.73 -12.58 -5.74
C PRO A 124 9.62 -13.42 -7.03
N TYR A 125 8.98 -12.88 -8.08
CA TYR A 125 8.85 -13.53 -9.38
C TYR A 125 10.18 -13.67 -10.15
N GLU A 126 11.26 -13.01 -9.72
CA GLU A 126 12.60 -13.21 -10.28
C GLU A 126 13.36 -14.36 -9.63
N TRP A 127 12.83 -14.93 -8.55
CA TRP A 127 13.54 -15.93 -7.76
C TRP A 127 13.24 -17.36 -8.20
N ASP A 128 14.30 -18.15 -8.34
CA ASP A 128 14.17 -19.57 -8.64
C ASP A 128 13.45 -20.32 -7.50
N GLY A 129 12.55 -21.21 -7.91
CA GLY A 129 11.66 -21.98 -7.04
C GLY A 129 10.44 -21.23 -6.50
N VAL A 130 10.17 -19.99 -6.93
CA VAL A 130 8.90 -19.30 -6.60
C VAL A 130 7.81 -19.75 -7.57
N VAL A 131 6.68 -20.21 -7.03
CA VAL A 131 5.52 -20.63 -7.83
C VAL A 131 4.73 -19.40 -8.27
N VAL A 132 4.74 -19.14 -9.58
CA VAL A 132 4.13 -17.98 -10.24
C VAL A 132 2.92 -18.36 -11.12
N SER A 133 2.22 -19.44 -10.78
CA SER A 133 1.07 -19.93 -11.53
C SER A 133 -0.02 -20.50 -10.64
N GLY A 134 -1.28 -20.25 -11.00
CA GLY A 134 -2.46 -20.70 -10.25
C GLY A 134 -2.85 -19.75 -9.11
N PRO A 135 -3.88 -20.12 -8.33
CA PRO A 135 -4.35 -19.32 -7.19
C PRO A 135 -3.24 -19.10 -6.16
N ALA A 136 -3.08 -17.86 -5.71
CA ALA A 136 -2.06 -17.46 -4.76
C ALA A 136 -2.58 -16.35 -3.81
N ALA A 137 -1.80 -16.09 -2.76
CA ALA A 137 -2.07 -15.01 -1.80
C ALA A 137 -0.83 -14.11 -1.64
N TRP A 138 -0.69 -13.11 -2.51
CA TRP A 138 0.45 -12.21 -2.52
C TRP A 138 0.05 -10.82 -2.02
N ALA A 139 0.85 -10.22 -1.15
CA ALA A 139 0.57 -8.93 -0.53
C ALA A 139 1.40 -7.75 -1.06
N GLU A 140 2.49 -8.02 -1.78
CA GLU A 140 3.33 -6.95 -2.34
C GLU A 140 2.73 -6.41 -3.64
N SER A 141 2.42 -5.12 -3.68
CA SER A 141 1.62 -4.50 -4.74
C SER A 141 2.23 -4.64 -6.14
N ASN A 142 3.55 -4.46 -6.25
CA ASN A 142 4.26 -4.70 -7.50
C ASN A 142 4.20 -6.18 -7.90
N ALA A 143 4.47 -7.08 -6.95
CA ALA A 143 4.49 -8.52 -7.21
C ALA A 143 3.11 -9.05 -7.65
N ILE A 144 2.03 -8.56 -7.04
CA ILE A 144 0.65 -8.84 -7.45
C ILE A 144 0.43 -8.42 -8.91
N CYS A 145 0.71 -7.15 -9.22
CA CYS A 145 0.44 -6.60 -10.54
C CYS A 145 1.28 -7.28 -11.62
N PHE A 146 2.58 -7.47 -11.38
CA PHE A 146 3.47 -8.19 -12.29
C PHE A 146 3.04 -9.65 -12.47
N GLY A 147 2.75 -10.35 -11.36
CA GLY A 147 2.33 -11.74 -11.36
C GLY A 147 1.03 -11.94 -12.16
N ASN A 148 0.00 -11.16 -11.89
CA ASN A 148 -1.26 -11.24 -12.63
C ASN A 148 -1.07 -10.90 -14.13
N SER A 149 -0.18 -9.96 -14.48
CA SER A 149 -0.04 -9.44 -15.86
C SER A 149 0.85 -10.28 -16.76
N TYR A 150 1.94 -10.84 -16.22
CA TYR A 150 3.00 -11.46 -17.03
C TYR A 150 3.27 -12.92 -16.68
N THR A 151 2.49 -13.52 -15.78
CA THR A 151 2.62 -14.91 -15.37
C THR A 151 1.25 -15.60 -15.33
N GLY A 152 1.19 -16.86 -14.90
CA GLY A 152 -0.07 -17.59 -14.71
C GLY A 152 -0.71 -17.37 -13.34
N LEU A 153 -0.21 -16.40 -12.55
CA LEU A 153 -0.66 -16.17 -11.18
C LEU A 153 -2.08 -15.60 -11.15
N LEU A 154 -2.89 -16.10 -10.21
CA LEU A 154 -4.22 -15.58 -9.90
C LEU A 154 -4.22 -15.17 -8.43
N THR A 155 -4.16 -13.87 -8.14
CA THR A 155 -4.15 -13.38 -6.76
C THR A 155 -4.95 -12.08 -6.65
N ASN A 156 -5.72 -11.98 -5.56
CA ASN A 156 -6.27 -10.71 -5.11
C ASN A 156 -5.15 -9.81 -4.55
N ARG A 157 -5.52 -8.56 -4.25
CA ARG A 157 -4.65 -7.65 -3.50
C ARG A 157 -4.72 -7.98 -2.01
N GLU A 158 -3.89 -8.91 -1.57
CA GLU A 158 -3.84 -9.30 -0.16
C GLU A 158 -3.14 -8.25 0.72
N SER A 159 -3.49 -8.25 2.00
CA SER A 159 -2.73 -7.57 3.05
C SER A 159 -1.64 -8.50 3.60
N GLY A 160 -0.68 -7.95 4.36
CA GLY A 160 0.31 -8.79 5.05
C GLY A 160 -0.32 -9.83 5.98
N LEU A 161 -1.40 -9.46 6.68
CA LEU A 161 -2.14 -10.35 7.59
C LEU A 161 -2.94 -11.42 6.85
N SER A 162 -3.66 -11.04 5.79
CA SER A 162 -4.47 -11.99 5.02
C SER A 162 -3.62 -12.95 4.22
N ALA A 163 -2.52 -12.48 3.61
CA ALA A 163 -1.55 -13.36 2.96
C ALA A 163 -0.91 -14.34 3.95
N LEU A 164 -0.61 -13.92 5.19
CA LEU A 164 -0.10 -14.82 6.23
C LEU A 164 -1.16 -15.84 6.66
N ALA A 165 -2.42 -15.42 6.81
CA ALA A 165 -3.51 -16.34 7.12
C ALA A 165 -3.69 -17.39 6.01
N CYS A 166 -3.71 -16.95 4.76
CA CYS A 166 -3.74 -17.83 3.59
C CYS A 166 -2.53 -18.77 3.54
N ALA A 167 -1.33 -18.29 3.88
CA ALA A 167 -0.11 -19.11 3.93
C ALA A 167 -0.19 -20.20 5.01
N LEU A 168 -0.72 -19.89 6.20
CA LEU A 168 -0.86 -20.84 7.31
C LEU A 168 -1.94 -21.90 7.04
N THR A 169 -3.03 -21.53 6.37
CA THR A 169 -4.16 -22.44 6.11
C THR A 169 -4.04 -23.20 4.80
N GLY A 170 -3.29 -22.64 3.83
CA GLY A 170 -3.16 -23.17 2.47
C GLY A 170 -4.38 -22.88 1.59
N CYS A 171 -5.28 -21.97 1.99
CA CYS A 171 -6.45 -21.60 1.22
C CYS A 171 -6.76 -20.11 1.28
N THR A 172 -7.56 -19.63 0.33
CA THR A 172 -8.06 -18.25 0.27
C THR A 172 -9.56 -18.24 -0.05
N PRO A 173 -10.34 -17.24 0.39
CA PRO A 173 -11.70 -17.05 -0.10
C PRO A 173 -11.70 -16.90 -1.62
N ARG A 174 -12.64 -17.56 -2.30
CA ARG A 174 -12.81 -17.41 -3.75
C ARG A 174 -13.65 -16.17 -4.05
N TYR A 175 -13.00 -15.13 -4.55
CA TYR A 175 -13.63 -13.90 -5.00
C TYR A 175 -12.66 -13.10 -5.90
N GLY A 176 -13.19 -12.04 -6.51
CA GLY A 176 -12.39 -11.04 -7.20
C GLY A 176 -11.55 -11.63 -8.31
N LEU A 177 -10.25 -11.31 -8.32
CA LEU A 177 -9.32 -11.64 -9.40
C LEU A 177 -9.00 -13.13 -9.55
N LEU A 178 -9.60 -13.97 -8.69
CA LEU A 178 -9.61 -15.42 -8.83
C LEU A 178 -10.67 -15.89 -9.82
N ASP A 179 -11.64 -15.04 -10.18
CA ASP A 179 -12.65 -15.28 -11.20
C ASP A 179 -12.32 -14.50 -12.48
N GLU A 180 -12.44 -15.15 -13.64
CA GLU A 180 -12.01 -14.57 -14.93
C GLU A 180 -12.75 -13.29 -15.32
N ASP A 181 -14.05 -13.21 -15.02
CA ASP A 181 -14.87 -12.05 -15.35
C ASP A 181 -14.43 -10.77 -14.59
N ALA A 182 -13.94 -10.93 -13.36
CA ALA A 182 -13.40 -9.81 -12.56
C ALA A 182 -12.04 -9.30 -13.09
N ARG A 183 -11.42 -10.02 -14.04
CA ARG A 183 -10.13 -9.67 -14.65
C ARG A 183 -10.29 -8.96 -15.98
N ARG A 184 -11.50 -8.63 -16.42
CA ARG A 184 -11.74 -7.94 -17.70
C ARG A 184 -11.15 -6.53 -17.68
N PRO A 185 -10.48 -6.08 -18.75
CA PRO A 185 -9.96 -4.73 -18.80
C PRO A 185 -11.12 -3.72 -18.76
N ASN A 186 -10.97 -2.70 -17.93
CA ASN A 186 -11.99 -1.69 -17.69
C ASN A 186 -11.56 -0.27 -18.08
N LEU A 187 -10.31 -0.11 -18.54
CA LEU A 187 -9.79 1.13 -19.12
C LEU A 187 -9.04 0.81 -20.40
N GLU A 188 -9.22 1.63 -21.43
CA GLU A 188 -8.40 1.58 -22.63
C GLU A 188 -7.37 2.71 -22.57
N VAL A 189 -6.08 2.38 -22.75
CA VAL A 189 -4.99 3.36 -22.72
C VAL A 189 -4.25 3.31 -24.04
N ILE A 190 -4.21 4.43 -24.76
CA ILE A 190 -3.50 4.59 -26.03
C ILE A 190 -2.22 5.37 -25.77
N VAL A 191 -1.06 4.73 -25.97
CA VAL A 191 0.24 5.39 -25.91
C VAL A 191 0.59 5.92 -27.30
N ALA A 192 0.68 7.25 -27.41
CA ALA A 192 0.87 7.98 -28.66
C ALA A 192 2.27 8.63 -28.79
N THR A 193 3.22 8.24 -27.94
CA THR A 193 4.63 8.66 -27.99
C THR A 193 5.55 7.45 -27.75
N PRO A 194 6.73 7.36 -28.39
CA PRO A 194 7.69 6.29 -28.08
C PRO A 194 8.22 6.38 -26.64
N LEU A 195 8.18 5.25 -25.93
CA LEU A 195 8.80 5.09 -24.62
C LEU A 195 10.00 4.17 -24.74
N SER A 196 11.10 4.49 -24.05
CA SER A 196 12.34 3.71 -24.18
C SER A 196 13.01 3.43 -22.83
N ASP A 197 13.10 4.43 -21.96
CA ASP A 197 13.69 4.29 -20.64
C ASP A 197 12.68 3.66 -19.67
N PRO A 198 13.06 2.71 -18.80
CA PRO A 198 12.16 2.16 -17.77
C PRO A 198 11.45 3.24 -16.92
N THR A 199 12.07 4.40 -16.73
CA THR A 199 11.46 5.56 -16.06
C THR A 199 10.24 6.09 -16.81
N ASP A 200 10.25 6.08 -18.15
CA ASP A 200 9.10 6.49 -18.98
C ASP A 200 7.89 5.57 -18.70
N PHE A 201 8.13 4.26 -18.56
CA PHE A 201 7.10 3.26 -18.20
C PHE A 201 6.61 3.42 -16.77
N SER A 202 7.50 3.79 -15.84
CA SER A 202 7.12 4.13 -14.46
C SER A 202 6.20 5.37 -14.43
N ILE A 203 6.50 6.39 -15.23
CA ILE A 203 5.65 7.58 -15.38
C ILE A 203 4.30 7.21 -15.99
N LEU A 204 4.27 6.38 -17.04
CA LEU A 204 3.02 5.91 -17.64
C LEU A 204 2.13 5.21 -16.59
N GLY A 205 2.68 4.29 -15.80
CA GLY A 205 1.93 3.57 -14.77
C GLY A 205 1.35 4.50 -13.70
N ASP A 206 2.13 5.45 -13.19
CA ASP A 206 1.64 6.48 -12.26
C ASP A 206 0.57 7.38 -12.90
N TRP A 207 0.78 7.78 -14.15
CA TRP A 207 -0.15 8.65 -14.86
C TRP A 207 -1.51 7.99 -15.07
N ILE A 208 -1.56 6.71 -15.47
CA ILE A 208 -2.81 5.94 -15.62
C ILE A 208 -3.61 5.99 -14.32
N GLY A 209 -2.94 5.71 -13.20
CA GLY A 209 -3.56 5.72 -11.88
C GLY A 209 -4.13 7.08 -11.46
N LYS A 210 -3.41 8.17 -11.78
CA LYS A 210 -3.83 9.55 -11.50
C LYS A 210 -5.07 10.00 -12.28
N GLN A 211 -5.43 9.32 -13.37
CA GLN A 211 -6.64 9.64 -14.12
C GLN A 211 -7.93 9.17 -13.43
N ARG A 212 -7.83 8.45 -12.31
CA ARG A 212 -8.98 7.88 -11.61
C ARG A 212 -9.99 8.96 -11.22
N THR A 213 -11.24 8.76 -11.66
CA THR A 213 -12.37 9.61 -11.27
C THR A 213 -13.31 8.88 -10.31
N PRO A 214 -14.06 9.60 -9.46
CA PRO A 214 -15.08 8.98 -8.59
C PRO A 214 -16.22 8.29 -9.35
N ALA A 215 -16.42 8.60 -10.63
CA ALA A 215 -17.47 8.00 -11.46
C ALA A 215 -17.12 6.58 -11.90
N TRP A 216 -15.84 6.21 -11.93
CA TRP A 216 -15.40 4.88 -12.35
C TRP A 216 -15.73 3.84 -11.28
N LYS A 217 -16.49 2.82 -11.68
CA LYS A 217 -16.87 1.68 -10.87
C LYS A 217 -15.85 0.56 -11.07
N THR A 218 -14.73 0.65 -10.36
CA THR A 218 -13.65 -0.32 -10.44
C THR A 218 -13.48 -1.04 -9.08
N PRO A 219 -14.35 -2.01 -8.75
CA PRO A 219 -14.37 -2.63 -7.42
C PRO A 219 -13.04 -3.32 -7.05
N TYR A 220 -12.32 -3.83 -8.06
CA TYR A 220 -11.00 -4.47 -7.89
C TYR A 220 -9.84 -3.58 -8.36
N GLY A 221 -10.11 -2.31 -8.66
CA GLY A 221 -9.12 -1.36 -9.18
C GLY A 221 -9.11 -1.26 -10.72
N PRO A 222 -8.38 -0.29 -11.27
CA PRO A 222 -8.24 -0.10 -12.70
C PRO A 222 -7.47 -1.27 -13.33
N ILE A 223 -7.99 -1.82 -14.42
CA ILE A 223 -7.38 -2.88 -15.21
C ILE A 223 -7.25 -2.35 -16.64
N PRO A 224 -6.13 -1.69 -16.98
CA PRO A 224 -5.94 -1.09 -18.29
C PRO A 224 -5.59 -2.15 -19.34
N LEU A 225 -6.17 -2.00 -20.52
CA LEU A 225 -5.63 -2.51 -21.79
C LEU A 225 -4.80 -1.40 -22.43
N ILE A 226 -3.48 -1.61 -22.51
CA ILE A 226 -2.53 -0.63 -23.01
C ILE A 226 -2.16 -0.96 -24.46
N LYS A 227 -2.35 0.01 -25.35
CA LYS A 227 -2.07 -0.06 -26.79
C LYS A 227 -0.98 0.95 -27.17
N GLY A 228 -0.28 0.71 -28.28
CA GLY A 228 0.73 1.64 -28.81
C GLY A 228 2.13 1.52 -28.20
N LEU A 229 2.34 0.54 -27.32
CA LEU A 229 3.69 0.17 -26.84
C LEU A 229 4.40 -0.76 -27.84
N PRO A 230 5.73 -0.89 -27.76
CA PRO A 230 6.47 -1.89 -28.53
C PRO A 230 5.91 -3.30 -28.30
N ALA A 231 5.94 -4.14 -29.35
CA ALA A 231 5.42 -5.51 -29.30
C ALA A 231 6.12 -6.40 -28.27
N GLU A 232 7.36 -6.07 -27.89
CA GLU A 232 8.08 -6.75 -26.82
C GLU A 232 8.71 -5.74 -25.88
N LEU A 233 8.28 -5.76 -24.62
CA LEU A 233 8.89 -5.00 -23.54
C LEU A 233 9.92 -5.86 -22.82
N ASN A 234 11.05 -5.24 -22.50
CA ASN A 234 12.05 -5.89 -21.67
C ASN A 234 11.57 -5.99 -20.20
N HIS A 235 12.29 -6.77 -19.42
CA HIS A 235 11.94 -7.03 -18.02
C HIS A 235 11.85 -5.77 -17.16
N GLU A 236 12.76 -4.80 -17.33
CA GLU A 236 12.75 -3.56 -16.55
C GLU A 236 11.56 -2.66 -16.89
N GLN A 237 11.19 -2.59 -18.17
CA GLN A 237 10.03 -1.82 -18.63
C GLN A 237 8.74 -2.41 -18.06
N LYS A 238 8.60 -3.76 -18.09
CA LYS A 238 7.48 -4.48 -17.48
C LYS A 238 7.41 -4.21 -15.97
N LYS A 239 8.52 -4.37 -15.25
CA LYS A 239 8.66 -4.13 -13.82
C LYS A 239 8.28 -2.69 -13.45
N ALA A 240 8.82 -1.71 -14.16
CA ALA A 240 8.58 -0.29 -13.89
C ALA A 240 7.11 0.11 -14.10
N LEU A 241 6.49 -0.40 -15.18
CA LEU A 241 5.09 -0.14 -15.50
C LEU A 241 4.15 -0.70 -14.43
N THR A 242 4.28 -1.99 -14.09
CA THR A 242 3.41 -2.64 -13.11
C THR A 242 3.59 -2.06 -11.71
N ALA A 243 4.83 -1.75 -11.33
CA ALA A 243 5.13 -1.17 -10.03
C ALA A 243 4.42 0.17 -9.82
N ALA A 244 4.48 1.07 -10.80
CA ALA A 244 3.89 2.39 -10.69
C ALA A 244 2.36 2.36 -10.82
N ALA A 245 1.82 1.54 -11.73
CA ALA A 245 0.38 1.35 -11.87
C ALA A 245 -0.27 0.78 -10.60
N ALA A 246 0.46 -0.07 -9.87
CA ALA A 246 0.00 -0.65 -8.61
C ALA A 246 -0.14 0.36 -7.47
N ASN A 247 0.55 1.52 -7.51
CA ASN A 247 0.42 2.59 -6.51
C ASN A 247 -1.03 3.11 -6.41
N TYR A 248 -1.74 3.15 -7.54
CA TYR A 248 -3.15 3.59 -7.60
C TYR A 248 -4.12 2.41 -7.65
N GLY A 249 -3.61 1.22 -7.31
CA GLY A 249 -4.41 0.04 -7.08
C GLY A 249 -4.73 -0.78 -8.31
N SER A 250 -3.99 -0.62 -9.42
CA SER A 250 -4.08 -1.54 -10.56
C SER A 250 -3.55 -2.91 -10.13
N PRO A 251 -4.36 -3.98 -10.17
CA PRO A 251 -3.90 -5.30 -9.75
C PRO A 251 -3.39 -6.18 -10.90
N LEU A 252 -3.61 -5.73 -12.14
CA LEU A 252 -3.41 -6.44 -13.40
C LEU A 252 -3.41 -5.40 -14.52
N LEU A 253 -2.56 -5.59 -15.54
CA LEU A 253 -2.54 -4.83 -16.79
C LEU A 253 -2.57 -5.81 -17.96
N TYR A 254 -3.19 -5.41 -19.07
CA TYR A 254 -3.05 -6.06 -20.36
C TYR A 254 -2.26 -5.17 -21.30
N LEU A 255 -1.42 -5.80 -22.11
CA LEU A 255 -0.68 -5.12 -23.17
C LEU A 255 -1.11 -5.71 -24.51
N ASP A 256 -1.44 -4.85 -25.46
CA ASP A 256 -1.82 -5.27 -26.80
C ASP A 256 -0.69 -6.10 -27.45
N GLY A 257 -1.07 -7.23 -28.06
CA GLY A 257 -0.12 -8.20 -28.60
C GLY A 257 0.54 -9.15 -27.60
N HIS A 258 0.36 -8.98 -26.28
CA HIS A 258 0.91 -9.88 -25.27
C HIS A 258 -0.12 -10.88 -24.73
N GLY A 259 -0.21 -12.04 -25.38
CA GLY A 259 -1.06 -13.14 -24.92
C GLY A 259 -2.57 -12.89 -25.11
N PRO A 260 -3.42 -13.77 -24.54
CA PRO A 260 -4.86 -13.63 -24.66
C PRO A 260 -5.37 -12.44 -23.83
N ILE A 261 -6.23 -11.62 -24.44
CA ILE A 261 -6.88 -10.48 -23.80
C ILE A 261 -8.39 -10.76 -23.82
N PRO A 262 -9.07 -10.78 -22.65
CA PRO A 262 -10.51 -10.96 -22.62
C PRO A 262 -11.24 -9.71 -23.10
N ASP A 263 -12.50 -9.87 -23.49
CA ASP A 263 -13.36 -8.74 -23.88
C ASP A 263 -13.42 -7.69 -22.77
N GLY A 264 -13.13 -6.43 -23.11
CA GLY A 264 -13.17 -5.33 -22.16
C GLY A 264 -14.58 -4.90 -21.77
N ASP A 265 -14.69 -4.28 -20.59
CA ASP A 265 -15.84 -3.52 -20.10
C ASP A 265 -15.38 -2.08 -19.82
N PHE A 266 -15.05 -1.36 -20.90
CA PHE A 266 -14.34 -0.09 -20.84
C PHE A 266 -15.21 1.04 -20.32
N GLN A 267 -14.75 1.69 -19.25
CA GLN A 267 -15.40 2.87 -18.67
C GLN A 267 -14.82 4.18 -19.19
N ALA A 268 -13.59 4.14 -19.73
CA ALA A 268 -12.92 5.28 -20.32
C ALA A 268 -11.84 4.84 -21.31
N GLN A 269 -11.55 5.75 -22.24
CA GLN A 269 -10.36 5.71 -23.08
C GLN A 269 -9.45 6.88 -22.67
N LEU A 270 -8.18 6.60 -22.47
CA LEU A 270 -7.14 7.55 -22.08
C LEU A 270 -6.06 7.60 -23.16
N VAL A 271 -5.49 8.78 -23.42
CA VAL A 271 -4.39 8.95 -24.37
C VAL A 271 -3.19 9.52 -23.63
N PHE A 272 -2.05 8.84 -23.73
CA PHE A 272 -0.77 9.28 -23.17
C PHE A 272 0.20 9.60 -24.30
N GLY A 273 0.46 10.89 -24.52
CA GLY A 273 1.35 11.39 -25.56
C GLY A 273 2.58 12.10 -25.01
N GLU A 274 3.30 12.77 -25.91
CA GLU A 274 4.53 13.50 -25.60
C GLU A 274 4.29 14.62 -24.58
N VAL A 275 3.15 15.31 -24.68
CA VAL A 275 2.77 16.39 -23.76
C VAL A 275 2.67 15.87 -22.33
N GLU A 276 1.94 14.77 -22.12
CA GLU A 276 1.80 14.17 -20.79
C GLU A 276 3.15 13.70 -20.24
N LEU A 277 3.99 13.08 -21.06
CA LEU A 277 5.31 12.60 -20.65
C LEU A 277 6.23 13.76 -20.20
N VAL A 278 6.35 14.80 -21.04
CA VAL A 278 7.19 15.98 -20.75
C VAL A 278 6.68 16.72 -19.52
N GLU A 279 5.38 16.97 -19.42
CA GLU A 279 4.79 17.63 -18.24
C GLU A 279 5.06 16.85 -16.95
N ARG A 280 4.99 15.52 -16.99
CA ARG A 280 5.28 14.70 -15.81
C ARG A 280 6.74 14.82 -15.41
N TYR A 281 7.68 14.75 -16.35
CA TYR A 281 9.10 14.96 -16.03
C TYR A 281 9.38 16.34 -15.43
N GLU A 282 8.82 17.42 -16.00
CA GLU A 282 9.02 18.77 -15.45
C GLU A 282 8.44 18.91 -14.03
N LYS A 283 7.25 18.33 -13.77
CA LYS A 283 6.63 18.33 -12.43
C LYS A 283 7.41 17.52 -11.40
N LEU A 284 8.15 16.49 -11.83
CA LEU A 284 8.88 15.56 -10.96
C LEU A 284 10.34 15.96 -10.74
N ARG A 285 10.82 16.93 -11.50
CA ARG A 285 12.21 17.36 -11.49
C ARG A 285 12.59 17.95 -10.13
N PRO A 286 13.80 17.66 -9.60
CA PRO A 286 14.25 18.29 -8.37
C PRO A 286 14.52 19.79 -8.59
N SER A 287 14.11 20.62 -7.63
CA SER A 287 14.37 22.07 -7.62
C SER A 287 15.73 22.43 -7.02
N GLN A 288 16.32 21.51 -6.25
CA GLN A 288 17.59 21.67 -5.56
C GLN A 288 18.34 20.33 -5.54
N SER A 289 19.65 20.37 -5.27
CA SER A 289 20.45 19.14 -5.15
C SER A 289 19.82 18.20 -4.10
N PRO A 290 19.64 16.90 -4.41
CA PRO A 290 19.06 15.95 -3.48
C PRO A 290 20.03 15.63 -2.33
N SER A 291 19.50 15.23 -1.18
CA SER A 291 20.33 14.71 -0.08
C SER A 291 20.77 13.26 -0.29
N LEU A 292 20.00 12.50 -1.05
CA LEU A 292 20.22 11.07 -1.32
C LEU A 292 19.69 10.71 -2.71
N ILE A 293 20.40 9.86 -3.42
CA ILE A 293 19.92 9.24 -4.67
C ILE A 293 19.64 7.77 -4.38
N ALA A 294 18.40 7.31 -4.59
CA ALA A 294 17.96 5.95 -4.30
C ALA A 294 17.44 5.26 -5.58
N ILE A 295 18.13 4.22 -6.01
CA ILE A 295 17.80 3.41 -7.19
C ILE A 295 17.38 2.01 -6.75
N GLY A 296 16.40 1.41 -7.43
CA GLY A 296 15.92 0.07 -7.13
C GLY A 296 14.66 0.05 -6.25
N CYS A 297 13.57 0.65 -6.76
CA CYS A 297 12.22 0.43 -6.22
C CYS A 297 11.22 0.19 -7.36
N PRO A 298 10.75 -1.03 -7.64
CA PRO A 298 11.11 -2.29 -6.98
C PRO A 298 12.62 -2.56 -7.05
N GLN A 299 13.12 -3.42 -6.15
CA GLN A 299 14.54 -3.76 -6.05
C GLN A 299 15.17 -3.98 -7.44
N ALA A 300 16.38 -3.45 -7.61
CA ALA A 300 17.10 -3.49 -8.87
C ALA A 300 17.29 -4.95 -9.31
N SER A 301 16.93 -5.22 -10.56
CA SER A 301 17.19 -6.50 -11.18
C SER A 301 18.67 -6.60 -11.55
N VAL A 302 19.13 -7.75 -12.03
CA VAL A 302 20.48 -7.88 -12.61
C VAL A 302 20.66 -6.96 -13.83
N GLY A 303 19.60 -6.71 -14.62
CA GLY A 303 19.64 -5.79 -15.76
C GLY A 303 19.83 -4.35 -15.33
N GLU A 304 19.11 -3.89 -14.31
CA GLU A 304 19.24 -2.54 -13.76
C GLU A 304 20.59 -2.34 -13.06
N LEU A 305 21.09 -3.35 -12.34
CA LEU A 305 22.45 -3.33 -11.77
C LEU A 305 23.53 -3.21 -12.85
N ARG A 306 23.35 -3.86 -14.01
CA ARG A 306 24.26 -3.73 -15.15
C ARG A 306 24.26 -2.30 -15.70
N ALA A 307 23.08 -1.71 -15.89
CA ALA A 307 22.96 -0.34 -16.37
C ALA A 307 23.64 0.66 -15.41
N VAL A 308 23.43 0.51 -14.09
CA VAL A 308 24.14 1.31 -13.08
C VAL A 308 25.65 1.11 -13.17
N ALA A 309 26.13 -0.13 -13.24
CA ALA A 309 27.56 -0.42 -13.32
C ALA A 309 28.20 0.16 -14.59
N GLU A 310 27.53 0.09 -15.74
CA GLU A 310 27.99 0.71 -16.99
C GLU A 310 28.11 2.24 -16.84
N LEU A 311 27.14 2.86 -16.17
CA LEU A 311 27.17 4.28 -15.83
C LEU A 311 28.18 4.63 -14.72
N LEU A 312 28.79 3.67 -14.03
CA LEU A 312 29.81 3.97 -13.00
C LEU A 312 31.23 3.53 -13.40
N LYS A 313 31.34 2.74 -14.47
CA LYS A 313 32.60 2.08 -14.86
C LYS A 313 33.74 3.08 -15.05
N GLY A 314 34.80 2.92 -14.24
CA GLY A 314 36.01 3.75 -14.30
C GLY A 314 35.85 5.15 -13.70
N ARG A 315 34.76 5.40 -12.97
CA ARG A 315 34.45 6.69 -12.33
C ARG A 315 34.36 6.54 -10.81
N HIS A 316 34.40 7.66 -10.10
CA HIS A 316 34.23 7.72 -8.63
C HIS A 316 33.27 8.85 -8.27
N LEU A 317 32.40 8.60 -7.29
CA LEU A 317 31.49 9.59 -6.73
C LEU A 317 32.31 10.65 -5.96
N PRO A 318 32.20 11.95 -6.29
CA PRO A 318 32.94 13.00 -5.61
C PRO A 318 32.57 13.18 -4.14
N ALA A 319 33.53 13.58 -3.31
CA ALA A 319 33.25 14.00 -1.95
C ALA A 319 32.36 15.26 -1.97
N GLY A 320 31.18 15.19 -1.34
CA GLY A 320 30.20 16.29 -1.30
C GLY A 320 29.10 16.21 -2.37
N ALA A 321 29.18 15.27 -3.32
CA ALA A 321 28.04 14.92 -4.15
C ALA A 321 27.00 14.11 -3.33
N PRO A 322 25.72 14.10 -3.73
CA PRO A 322 24.71 13.28 -3.07
C PRO A 322 25.11 11.79 -3.12
N PRO A 323 25.04 11.05 -1.99
CA PRO A 323 25.31 9.62 -1.98
C PRO A 323 24.35 8.86 -2.90
N LEU A 324 24.86 7.84 -3.57
CA LEU A 324 24.08 6.93 -4.41
C LEU A 324 23.88 5.59 -3.68
N TRP A 325 22.63 5.26 -3.38
CA TRP A 325 22.22 3.96 -2.84
C TRP A 325 21.49 3.17 -3.91
N VAL A 326 21.90 1.92 -4.09
CA VAL A 326 21.33 0.98 -5.05
C VAL A 326 20.78 -0.20 -4.26
N PHE A 327 19.47 -0.37 -4.30
CA PHE A 327 18.75 -1.41 -3.57
C PHE A 327 18.48 -2.59 -4.48
N THR A 328 18.86 -3.80 -4.08
CA THR A 328 18.62 -5.02 -4.86
C THR A 328 18.20 -6.19 -3.96
N SER A 329 17.85 -7.33 -4.56
CA SER A 329 17.61 -8.58 -3.82
C SER A 329 18.93 -9.32 -3.60
N SER A 330 19.01 -10.14 -2.55
CA SER A 330 20.23 -10.92 -2.28
C SER A 330 20.54 -11.92 -3.40
N ALA A 331 19.53 -12.49 -4.05
CA ALA A 331 19.70 -13.33 -5.23
C ALA A 331 20.34 -12.54 -6.40
N ASN A 332 19.83 -11.34 -6.70
CA ASN A 332 20.35 -10.51 -7.78
C ASN A 332 21.75 -9.98 -7.47
N LYS A 333 22.04 -9.61 -6.21
CA LYS A 333 23.39 -9.25 -5.76
C LYS A 333 24.38 -10.39 -5.95
N ALA A 334 23.99 -11.62 -5.60
CA ALA A 334 24.84 -12.80 -5.79
C ALA A 334 25.15 -13.08 -7.28
N ILE A 335 24.18 -12.87 -8.17
CA ILE A 335 24.41 -12.96 -9.62
C ILE A 335 25.32 -11.81 -10.10
N ALA A 336 25.04 -10.58 -9.68
CA ALA A 336 25.82 -9.40 -10.01
C ALA A 336 27.28 -9.51 -9.56
N GLN A 337 27.54 -10.15 -8.42
CA GLN A 337 28.88 -10.41 -7.92
C GLN A 337 29.66 -11.32 -8.85
N LYS A 338 29.05 -12.41 -9.33
CA LYS A 338 29.67 -13.31 -10.32
C LYS A 338 29.97 -12.63 -11.65
N LEU A 339 29.22 -11.58 -11.98
CA LEU A 339 29.40 -10.78 -13.19
C LEU A 339 30.38 -9.60 -13.00
N GLY A 340 30.94 -9.41 -11.79
CA GLY A 340 31.82 -8.28 -11.46
C GLY A 340 31.12 -6.92 -11.38
N LEU A 341 29.77 -6.89 -11.38
CA LEU A 341 29.01 -5.64 -11.34
C LEU A 341 29.05 -5.00 -9.95
N THR A 342 29.06 -5.83 -8.89
CA THR A 342 29.13 -5.33 -7.51
C THR A 342 30.38 -4.49 -7.30
N ASP A 343 31.53 -4.98 -7.75
CA ASP A 343 32.81 -4.31 -7.55
C ASP A 343 32.85 -2.98 -8.30
N ILE A 344 32.27 -2.90 -9.50
CA ILE A 344 32.17 -1.63 -10.25
C ILE A 344 31.34 -0.61 -9.46
N ILE A 345 30.18 -1.02 -8.94
CA ILE A 345 29.27 -0.14 -8.20
C ILE A 345 29.93 0.33 -6.89
N THR A 346 30.50 -0.59 -6.11
CA THR A 346 31.07 -0.26 -4.81
C THR A 346 32.39 0.49 -4.92
N ASN A 347 33.25 0.17 -5.91
CA ASN A 347 34.51 0.90 -6.12
C ASN A 347 34.28 2.33 -6.57
N ALA A 348 33.19 2.61 -7.28
CA ALA A 348 32.77 3.98 -7.58
C ALA A 348 32.37 4.76 -6.31
N GLY A 349 32.07 4.08 -5.20
CA GLY A 349 31.65 4.68 -3.93
C GLY A 349 30.14 4.64 -3.68
N ALA A 350 29.36 3.96 -4.53
CA ALA A 350 27.93 3.76 -4.30
C ALA A 350 27.69 2.67 -3.24
N LEU A 351 26.62 2.81 -2.48
CA LEU A 351 26.19 1.83 -1.49
C LEU A 351 25.25 0.81 -2.15
N LEU A 352 25.67 -0.45 -2.25
CA LEU A 352 24.85 -1.53 -2.82
C LEU A 352 24.17 -2.34 -1.71
N LEU A 353 22.89 -2.06 -1.45
CA LEU A 353 22.09 -2.62 -0.37
C LEU A 353 21.28 -3.83 -0.82
N GLU A 354 21.13 -4.82 0.06
CA GLU A 354 20.23 -5.97 -0.15
C GLU A 354 19.25 -6.17 1.01
N ASN A 355 18.22 -6.99 0.77
CA ASN A 355 17.21 -7.39 1.78
C ASN A 355 16.37 -6.24 2.38
N THR A 356 16.55 -5.03 1.87
CA THR A 356 15.90 -3.79 2.30
C THR A 356 15.20 -3.10 1.14
N CYS A 357 14.17 -2.32 1.46
CA CYS A 357 13.40 -1.52 0.50
C CYS A 357 13.50 -0.03 0.87
N PRO A 358 13.73 0.88 -0.09
CA PRO A 358 13.85 2.31 0.19
C PRO A 358 12.58 2.92 0.80
N GLU A 359 11.42 2.28 0.66
CA GLU A 359 10.15 2.76 1.23
C GLU A 359 10.07 2.60 2.75
N VAL A 360 10.82 1.65 3.32
CA VAL A 360 10.70 1.26 4.74
C VAL A 360 11.99 1.47 5.53
N VAL A 361 12.92 2.26 4.97
CA VAL A 361 14.10 2.77 5.67
C VAL A 361 13.68 3.97 6.52
N PRO A 362 13.94 3.97 7.84
CA PRO A 362 13.70 5.13 8.69
C PRO A 362 14.82 6.16 8.45
N TYR A 363 14.69 6.94 7.38
CA TYR A 363 15.68 7.96 7.01
C TYR A 363 15.88 8.98 8.14
N ASP A 364 17.13 9.32 8.42
CA ASP A 364 17.47 10.34 9.41
C ASP A 364 17.27 11.74 8.80
N PRO A 365 16.28 12.54 9.27
CA PRO A 365 15.99 13.86 8.73
C PRO A 365 17.12 14.87 8.96
N ALA A 366 18.09 14.58 9.84
CA ALA A 366 19.26 15.43 10.03
C ALA A 366 20.11 15.55 8.77
N TRP A 367 20.06 14.55 7.87
CA TRP A 367 20.81 14.60 6.62
C TRP A 367 19.99 14.24 5.38
N VAL A 368 18.94 13.42 5.48
CA VAL A 368 18.06 13.10 4.35
C VAL A 368 16.88 14.09 4.31
N GLN A 369 17.05 15.17 3.56
CA GLN A 369 16.02 16.20 3.40
C GLN A 369 15.25 16.06 2.08
N SER A 370 15.85 15.42 1.08
CA SER A 370 15.19 15.08 -0.19
C SER A 370 15.85 13.87 -0.85
N VAL A 371 15.05 13.12 -1.62
CA VAL A 371 15.49 11.93 -2.36
C VAL A 371 15.30 12.14 -3.86
N LEU A 372 16.27 11.70 -4.66
CA LEU A 372 16.15 11.55 -6.11
C LEU A 372 16.10 10.07 -6.47
N THR A 373 15.19 9.67 -7.34
CA THR A 373 15.03 8.28 -7.77
C THR A 373 14.68 8.17 -9.26
N ASN A 374 14.78 6.98 -9.83
CA ASN A 374 14.30 6.65 -11.18
C ASN A 374 12.92 5.98 -11.21
N SER A 375 12.19 6.02 -10.09
CA SER A 375 10.96 5.26 -9.92
C SER A 375 9.82 6.07 -9.31
N MET A 376 8.67 6.04 -9.98
CA MET A 376 7.43 6.57 -9.40
C MET A 376 6.92 5.77 -8.21
N LYS A 377 7.33 4.51 -8.05
CA LYS A 377 7.00 3.73 -6.85
C LYS A 377 7.77 4.25 -5.64
N ALA A 378 9.07 4.46 -5.77
CA ALA A 378 9.85 5.12 -4.72
C ALA A 378 9.30 6.52 -4.41
N GLU A 379 9.02 7.35 -5.43
CA GLU A 379 8.45 8.69 -5.20
C GLU A 379 7.14 8.64 -4.40
N HIS A 380 6.21 7.78 -4.79
CA HIS A 380 4.90 7.66 -4.16
C HIS A 380 5.01 7.31 -2.66
N TYR A 381 5.81 6.31 -2.32
CA TYR A 381 5.87 5.79 -0.95
C TYR A 381 6.85 6.55 -0.03
N ILE A 382 7.99 7.04 -0.54
CA ILE A 382 8.95 7.81 0.27
C ILE A 382 8.36 9.18 0.62
N LYS A 383 7.59 9.79 -0.29
CA LYS A 383 6.87 11.05 -0.03
C LYS A 383 5.64 10.87 0.86
N SER A 384 5.09 9.65 0.93
CA SER A 384 3.91 9.36 1.77
C SER A 384 4.20 9.61 3.25
N GLY A 385 3.14 9.68 4.07
CA GLY A 385 3.25 9.94 5.51
C GLY A 385 4.07 8.92 6.32
N LEU A 386 4.54 7.83 5.71
CA LEU A 386 5.45 6.88 6.36
C LEU A 386 6.86 7.47 6.59
N ASN A 387 7.40 8.20 5.60
CA ASN A 387 8.70 8.88 5.71
C ASN A 387 8.58 10.39 5.57
N GLY A 388 7.63 10.88 4.76
CA GLY A 388 7.38 12.30 4.55
C GLY A 388 8.53 13.04 3.85
N VAL A 389 9.38 12.32 3.10
CA VAL A 389 10.58 12.90 2.49
C VAL A 389 10.27 13.37 1.07
N PRO A 390 10.47 14.65 0.73
CA PRO A 390 10.34 15.15 -0.64
C PRO A 390 11.15 14.30 -1.62
N THR A 391 10.49 13.75 -2.63
CA THR A 391 11.11 12.83 -3.59
C THR A 391 10.87 13.31 -5.02
N ALA A 392 11.96 13.35 -5.80
CA ALA A 392 11.98 13.75 -7.20
C ALA A 392 12.29 12.54 -8.09
N VAL A 393 11.92 12.62 -9.37
CA VAL A 393 12.16 11.53 -10.35
C VAL A 393 12.89 12.06 -11.58
N MET A 394 13.95 11.34 -11.98
CA MET A 394 14.68 11.56 -13.22
C MET A 394 15.05 10.21 -13.84
N ARG A 395 15.52 10.19 -15.08
CA ARG A 395 16.01 8.95 -15.70
C ARG A 395 17.20 8.39 -14.94
N LEU A 396 17.43 7.08 -15.05
CA LEU A 396 18.54 6.41 -14.38
C LEU A 396 19.90 7.06 -14.68
N ALA A 397 20.15 7.34 -15.96
CA ALA A 397 21.39 7.99 -16.40
C ALA A 397 21.60 9.37 -15.75
N ASP A 398 20.53 10.17 -15.67
CA ASP A 398 20.58 11.49 -15.05
C ASP A 398 20.78 11.39 -13.53
N CYS A 399 20.13 10.44 -12.86
CA CYS A 399 20.35 10.18 -11.44
C CYS A 399 21.83 9.85 -11.16
N VAL A 400 22.44 8.99 -11.98
CA VAL A 400 23.86 8.65 -11.85
C VAL A 400 24.76 9.85 -12.21
N ALA A 401 24.40 10.66 -13.20
CA ALA A 401 25.13 11.87 -13.55
C ALA A 401 25.12 12.91 -12.41
N VAL A 402 24.00 13.07 -11.69
CA VAL A 402 23.93 13.90 -10.47
C VAL A 402 24.85 13.34 -9.38
N ALA A 403 24.84 12.01 -9.17
CA ALA A 403 25.72 11.36 -8.19
C ALA A 403 27.21 11.58 -8.50
N LEU A 404 27.57 11.61 -9.79
CA LEU A 404 28.93 11.85 -10.27
C LEU A 404 29.32 13.34 -10.29
N GLY A 405 28.38 14.26 -10.00
CA GLY A 405 28.59 15.70 -10.15
C GLY A 405 28.69 16.17 -11.60
N GLU A 406 28.33 15.34 -12.57
CA GLU A 406 28.30 15.66 -14.01
C GLU A 406 27.06 16.48 -14.39
N LEU A 407 26.00 16.42 -13.56
CA LEU A 407 24.75 17.17 -13.75
C LEU A 407 24.41 18.00 -12.51
N GLU A 408 24.57 19.32 -12.60
CA GLU A 408 24.21 20.25 -11.52
C GLU A 408 22.71 20.62 -11.55
N ILE A 409 21.99 20.28 -10.48
CA ILE A 409 20.59 20.71 -10.28
C ILE A 409 20.56 22.20 -9.93
N GLY A 410 19.87 23.00 -10.75
CA GLY A 410 19.76 24.46 -10.59
C GLY A 410 20.50 25.31 -11.64
N ARG A 411 21.30 24.71 -12.53
CA ARG A 411 22.02 25.40 -13.64
C ARG A 411 21.62 24.96 -15.04
N LEU A 412 20.57 24.16 -15.17
CA LEU A 412 20.08 23.76 -16.48
C LEU A 412 19.29 24.92 -17.09
N PRO A 413 19.56 25.33 -18.34
CA PRO A 413 18.71 26.31 -18.99
C PRO A 413 17.31 25.75 -19.02
N THR A 414 16.33 26.54 -18.58
CA THR A 414 14.96 26.39 -19.06
C THR A 414 15.08 26.37 -20.57
N ARG A 415 14.94 25.21 -21.22
CA ARG A 415 14.80 25.16 -22.67
C ARG A 415 13.48 25.82 -23.00
N GLY A 416 13.50 27.15 -23.12
CA GLY A 416 12.52 27.89 -23.87
C GLY A 416 12.59 27.33 -25.29
N TRP A 417 11.46 26.80 -25.74
CA TRP A 417 11.32 26.37 -27.12
C TRP A 417 11.55 27.60 -28.01
N GLY A 418 12.49 27.47 -28.94
CA GLY A 418 12.91 28.54 -29.82
C GLY A 418 11.78 29.01 -30.75
N ASP A 419 11.72 30.33 -30.90
CA ASP A 419 11.72 31.04 -32.17
C ASP A 419 11.34 30.20 -33.38
N TRP A 420 10.04 30.14 -33.65
CA TRP A 420 9.55 30.05 -35.02
C TRP A 420 9.26 31.49 -35.46
N GLU A 421 10.15 32.06 -36.26
CA GLU A 421 9.84 33.26 -37.05
C GLU A 421 8.64 32.94 -37.94
N ILE A 422 7.49 33.54 -37.63
CA ILE A 422 6.36 33.62 -38.54
C ILE A 422 6.49 34.96 -39.25
N ASP A 423 6.78 34.89 -40.55
CA ASP A 423 6.74 36.05 -41.46
C ASP A 423 5.38 36.74 -41.39
N ASP A 424 5.40 38.03 -41.01
CA ASP A 424 4.25 38.93 -41.00
C ASP A 424 3.83 39.27 -42.45
N HIS A 425 2.72 38.68 -42.91
CA HIS A 425 1.91 39.25 -43.98
C HIS A 425 0.45 39.40 -43.56
N PRO A 426 -0.14 40.62 -43.66
CA PRO A 426 -1.44 40.91 -43.09
C PRO A 426 -2.55 40.54 -44.08
N LEU A 427 -3.52 39.74 -43.63
CA LEU A 427 -4.83 39.67 -44.27
C LEU A 427 -5.93 40.03 -43.27
N THR A 428 -6.65 41.04 -43.72
CA THR A 428 -7.71 41.83 -43.11
C THR A 428 -8.97 41.04 -42.77
N SER A 429 -9.64 41.54 -41.72
CA SER A 429 -11.09 41.74 -41.58
C SER A 429 -11.92 40.74 -40.75
N SER A 430 -12.21 41.22 -39.54
CA SER A 430 -13.55 41.51 -38.99
C SER A 430 -13.97 40.74 -37.73
N PRO A 431 -14.65 41.42 -36.79
CA PRO A 431 -14.51 41.13 -35.36
C PRO A 431 -15.65 40.28 -34.83
N ARG A 432 -15.32 39.22 -34.09
CA ARG A 432 -16.23 38.68 -33.07
C ARG A 432 -15.66 39.00 -31.70
N THR A 433 -16.36 39.88 -31.02
CA THR A 433 -16.21 40.22 -29.61
C THR A 433 -16.31 38.96 -28.74
N ILE A 434 -15.21 38.62 -28.08
CA ILE A 434 -15.20 37.73 -26.91
C ILE A 434 -14.90 38.64 -25.71
N PRO A 435 -15.73 38.67 -24.64
CA PRO A 435 -15.44 39.50 -23.48
C PRO A 435 -14.18 39.01 -22.78
N SER A 436 -13.36 39.97 -22.35
CA SER A 436 -12.15 39.78 -21.57
C SER A 436 -12.38 38.89 -20.34
N ALA A 437 -11.50 37.91 -20.16
CA ALA A 437 -11.32 37.19 -18.91
C ALA A 437 -10.96 38.16 -17.80
N HIS A 438 -11.88 38.38 -16.87
CA HIS A 438 -11.54 38.88 -15.55
C HIS A 438 -10.70 37.82 -14.84
N SER A 439 -9.56 38.26 -14.33
CA SER A 439 -8.75 37.58 -13.33
C SER A 439 -9.62 37.03 -12.20
N ILE A 440 -9.83 35.72 -12.18
CA ILE A 440 -10.36 35.03 -11.02
C ILE A 440 -9.17 34.80 -10.08
N THR A 441 -8.95 35.76 -9.19
CA THR A 441 -8.34 35.48 -7.88
C THR A 441 -9.07 34.29 -7.26
N PRO A 442 -8.36 33.30 -6.67
CA PRO A 442 -9.03 32.24 -5.94
C PRO A 442 -9.78 32.88 -4.78
N SER A 443 -11.11 32.85 -4.83
CA SER A 443 -11.93 33.16 -3.65
C SER A 443 -11.52 32.21 -2.53
N PRO A 444 -11.37 32.70 -1.29
CA PRO A 444 -11.21 31.82 -0.14
C PRO A 444 -12.42 30.90 -0.12
N ALA A 445 -12.18 29.58 -0.11
CA ALA A 445 -13.23 28.63 0.11
C ALA A 445 -13.94 29.03 1.40
N HIS A 446 -15.21 29.44 1.29
CA HIS A 446 -16.09 29.57 2.42
C HIS A 446 -16.29 28.17 3.00
N HIS A 447 -15.35 27.71 3.81
CA HIS A 447 -15.63 26.76 4.86
C HIS A 447 -16.46 27.52 5.89
N SER A 448 -17.78 27.55 5.65
CA SER A 448 -18.69 27.72 6.77
C SER A 448 -18.47 26.51 7.69
N PRO A 449 -18.20 26.69 8.98
CA PRO A 449 -18.27 25.58 9.91
C PRO A 449 -19.73 25.09 9.87
N LEU A 450 -19.97 23.95 9.24
CA LEU A 450 -21.21 23.20 9.41
C LEU A 450 -21.20 22.58 10.81
N THR A 451 -21.17 23.42 11.86
CA THR A 451 -21.88 23.09 13.08
C THR A 451 -23.36 23.33 12.80
N ALA A 452 -23.94 22.48 11.95
CA ALA A 452 -25.36 22.22 12.09
C ALA A 452 -25.51 21.69 13.53
N HIS A 453 -26.17 22.46 14.39
CA HIS A 453 -26.57 21.99 15.71
C HIS A 453 -27.55 20.84 15.51
N ARG A 454 -27.01 19.64 15.27
CA ARG A 454 -27.77 18.40 15.31
C ARG A 454 -28.26 18.29 16.74
N SER A 455 -29.58 18.35 16.91
CA SER A 455 -30.18 18.09 18.22
C SER A 455 -29.75 16.69 18.66
N LEU A 456 -29.11 16.60 19.82
CA LEU A 456 -28.62 15.33 20.34
C LEU A 456 -29.82 14.44 20.66
N PRO A 457 -29.88 13.21 20.15
CA PRO A 457 -30.89 12.23 20.55
C PRO A 457 -31.02 12.12 22.08
N THR A 458 -32.25 12.21 22.59
CA THR A 458 -32.54 12.21 24.05
C THR A 458 -33.31 10.98 24.53
N GLY A 459 -33.91 10.19 23.62
CA GLY A 459 -34.72 9.01 23.95
C GLY A 459 -33.91 7.70 24.03
N PRO A 460 -34.55 6.57 24.40
CA PRO A 460 -33.93 5.25 24.26
C PRO A 460 -33.67 4.95 22.78
N PHE A 461 -32.65 4.13 22.50
CA PHE A 461 -32.34 3.69 21.16
C PHE A 461 -31.83 2.24 21.19
N THR A 462 -32.30 1.46 20.22
CA THR A 462 -31.82 0.10 19.95
C THR A 462 -31.75 -0.10 18.45
N ALA A 463 -30.76 -0.85 17.99
CA ALA A 463 -30.62 -1.26 16.60
C ALA A 463 -30.02 -2.66 16.53
N THR A 464 -30.26 -3.34 15.42
CA THR A 464 -29.75 -4.68 15.17
C THR A 464 -28.89 -4.69 13.91
N GLY A 465 -27.70 -5.25 14.00
CA GLY A 465 -26.79 -5.48 12.88
C GLY A 465 -26.22 -6.89 12.94
N HIS A 466 -25.04 -7.05 12.37
CA HIS A 466 -24.35 -8.33 12.21
C HIS A 466 -23.01 -8.34 12.94
N GLY A 467 -22.60 -9.52 13.41
CA GLY A 467 -21.27 -9.77 13.96
C GLY A 467 -20.36 -10.48 12.97
N LEU A 468 -19.04 -10.40 13.17
CA LEU A 468 -18.09 -11.15 12.35
C LEU A 468 -18.33 -12.67 12.44
N PRO A 469 -18.49 -13.41 11.33
CA PRO A 469 -18.79 -14.85 11.37
C PRO A 469 -17.92 -15.67 12.34
N SER A 470 -16.65 -15.28 12.50
CA SER A 470 -15.69 -15.99 13.34
C SER A 470 -15.86 -15.84 14.86
N GLN A 471 -16.56 -14.80 15.35
CA GLN A 471 -16.67 -14.55 16.78
C GLN A 471 -17.86 -15.27 17.43
N GLN A 472 -17.71 -15.63 18.70
CA GLN A 472 -18.76 -16.25 19.49
C GLN A 472 -19.68 -15.19 20.10
N ALA A 473 -20.72 -15.64 20.84
CA ALA A 473 -21.57 -14.74 21.60
C ALA A 473 -20.75 -13.89 22.60
N PHE A 474 -21.09 -12.60 22.69
CA PHE A 474 -20.45 -11.66 23.61
C PHE A 474 -21.46 -10.61 24.07
N THR A 475 -21.20 -9.99 25.22
CA THR A 475 -21.88 -8.77 25.65
C THR A 475 -20.83 -7.84 26.24
N VAL A 476 -20.79 -6.60 25.77
CA VAL A 476 -19.85 -5.59 26.24
C VAL A 476 -20.57 -4.25 26.45
N THR A 477 -20.22 -3.56 27.53
CA THR A 477 -20.79 -2.26 27.88
C THR A 477 -19.67 -1.24 28.01
N GLY A 478 -19.85 -0.06 27.44
CA GLY A 478 -18.85 1.00 27.50
C GLY A 478 -19.37 2.34 27.02
N GLN A 479 -18.54 3.37 27.15
CA GLN A 479 -18.81 4.67 26.54
C GLN A 479 -18.65 4.57 25.02
N ALA A 480 -19.58 5.17 24.28
CA ALA A 480 -19.50 5.29 22.84
C ALA A 480 -18.47 6.35 22.46
N PHE A 481 -17.54 6.00 21.57
CA PHE A 481 -16.76 6.94 20.78
C PHE A 481 -17.43 7.04 19.41
N VAL A 482 -17.92 8.22 19.02
CA VAL A 482 -18.69 8.38 17.75
C VAL A 482 -18.08 9.44 16.84
N THR A 483 -17.90 9.11 15.57
CA THR A 483 -17.56 10.09 14.50
C THR A 483 -18.21 9.69 13.20
N ASP A 484 -18.57 10.67 12.38
CA ASP A 484 -19.11 10.52 11.02
C ASP A 484 -18.02 10.51 9.94
N THR A 485 -16.75 10.70 10.32
CA THR A 485 -15.61 10.72 9.42
C THR A 485 -14.86 9.39 9.50
N PRO A 486 -14.46 8.79 8.36
CA PRO A 486 -13.58 7.62 8.35
C PRO A 486 -12.28 7.85 9.11
N ILE A 487 -11.76 6.81 9.76
CA ILE A 487 -10.54 6.90 10.57
C ILE A 487 -9.36 6.29 9.83
N THR A 488 -8.31 7.08 9.62
CA THR A 488 -7.01 6.56 9.17
C THR A 488 -6.23 6.05 10.39
N LEU A 489 -6.26 4.74 10.65
CA LEU A 489 -5.56 4.16 11.81
C LEU A 489 -4.04 4.40 11.75
N LEU A 490 -3.43 4.21 10.57
CA LEU A 490 -2.00 4.46 10.39
C LEU A 490 -1.74 5.97 10.20
N GLY A 491 -1.02 6.58 11.13
CA GLY A 491 -0.59 7.97 11.04
C GLY A 491 -1.45 8.93 11.86
N PHE A 492 -2.77 8.69 11.99
CA PHE A 492 -3.63 9.55 12.82
C PHE A 492 -3.90 8.98 14.20
N VAL A 493 -3.92 7.66 14.38
CA VAL A 493 -4.16 7.09 15.71
C VAL A 493 -2.83 6.85 16.41
N ASN A 494 -2.66 7.48 17.57
CA ASN A 494 -1.56 7.23 18.47
C ASN A 494 -1.59 5.77 18.92
N ARG A 495 -0.56 5.01 18.55
CA ARG A 495 -0.47 3.56 18.78
C ARG A 495 -0.37 3.18 20.25
N GLU A 496 -0.05 4.14 21.13
CA GLU A 496 0.09 3.91 22.56
C GLU A 496 -1.18 4.28 23.32
N THR A 497 -1.82 5.40 22.98
CA THR A 497 -2.92 5.99 23.76
C THR A 497 -4.31 5.81 23.14
N GLY A 498 -4.36 5.47 21.85
CA GLY A 498 -5.60 5.42 21.06
C GLY A 498 -6.18 6.80 20.75
N VAL A 499 -5.46 7.89 21.04
CA VAL A 499 -5.88 9.26 20.68
C VAL A 499 -5.75 9.47 19.17
N ILE A 500 -6.75 10.12 18.57
CA ILE A 500 -6.64 10.63 17.20
C ILE A 500 -5.85 11.95 17.22
N GLU A 501 -4.73 11.98 16.53
CA GLU A 501 -3.75 13.07 16.41
C GLU A 501 -3.70 13.53 14.95
N GLU A 502 -4.76 14.16 14.48
CA GLU A 502 -4.84 14.73 13.13
C GLU A 502 -5.59 16.05 13.18
N GLU A 503 -4.89 17.14 12.88
CA GLU A 503 -5.48 18.47 12.83
C GLU A 503 -6.57 18.53 11.73
N GLY A 504 -7.77 19.01 12.09
CA GLY A 504 -8.92 19.06 11.18
C GLY A 504 -9.81 17.82 11.19
N HIS A 505 -9.39 16.69 11.76
CA HIS A 505 -10.30 15.57 12.00
C HIS A 505 -11.32 15.93 13.10
N PRO A 506 -12.64 15.67 12.94
CA PRO A 506 -13.65 15.98 13.98
C PRO A 506 -13.48 15.27 15.33
N ALA A 507 -12.53 14.34 15.39
CA ALA A 507 -12.23 13.53 16.55
C ALA A 507 -10.80 13.75 17.09
N ASN A 508 -10.11 14.78 16.58
CA ASN A 508 -8.78 15.15 17.05
C ASN A 508 -8.77 15.36 18.59
N GLY A 509 -7.77 14.79 19.25
CA GLY A 509 -7.61 14.82 20.71
C GLY A 509 -8.53 13.85 21.49
N ARG A 510 -9.40 13.09 20.83
CA ARG A 510 -10.27 12.09 21.47
C ARG A 510 -9.67 10.69 21.32
N SER A 511 -9.76 9.89 22.39
CA SER A 511 -9.29 8.49 22.38
C SER A 511 -10.44 7.50 22.17
N LEU A 512 -10.18 6.49 21.33
CA LEU A 512 -11.00 5.29 21.12
C LEU A 512 -10.68 4.15 22.09
N ALA A 513 -9.60 4.26 22.88
CA ALA A 513 -9.21 3.25 23.86
C ALA A 513 -10.32 3.04 24.91
N HIS A 514 -10.58 1.78 25.26
CA HIS A 514 -11.56 1.41 26.29
C HIS A 514 -13.01 1.86 26.02
N LYS A 515 -13.35 2.10 24.75
CA LYS A 515 -14.67 2.56 24.31
C LYS A 515 -15.26 1.68 23.24
N ILE A 516 -16.56 1.82 23.00
CA ILE A 516 -17.24 1.23 21.84
C ILE A 516 -17.10 2.24 20.70
N ALA A 517 -16.17 1.97 19.78
CA ALA A 517 -15.82 2.89 18.70
C ALA A 517 -16.75 2.71 17.49
N ILE A 518 -17.56 3.73 17.20
CA ILE A 518 -18.56 3.76 16.14
C ILE A 518 -18.14 4.79 15.09
N PHE A 519 -17.78 4.33 13.91
CA PHE A 519 -17.33 5.16 12.79
C PHE A 519 -17.61 4.47 11.45
N PRO A 520 -17.72 5.19 10.31
CA PRO A 520 -18.23 4.57 9.08
C PRO A 520 -17.35 3.42 8.57
N LYS A 521 -16.04 3.68 8.46
CA LYS A 521 -15.02 2.73 8.00
C LYS A 521 -13.61 3.26 8.32
N GLY A 522 -12.62 2.39 8.19
CA GLY A 522 -11.23 2.81 8.15
C GLY A 522 -10.86 3.44 6.81
N SER A 523 -9.72 4.12 6.78
CA SER A 523 -9.06 4.59 5.56
C SER A 523 -7.56 4.37 5.63
N GLY A 524 -6.90 4.37 4.47
CA GLY A 524 -5.45 4.27 4.35
C GLY A 524 -4.95 2.87 4.02
N SER A 525 -3.76 2.55 4.52
CA SER A 525 -2.95 1.40 4.09
C SER A 525 -3.42 0.06 4.68
N THR A 526 -3.14 -1.04 3.98
CA THR A 526 -3.41 -2.43 4.43
C THR A 526 -2.61 -2.85 5.66
N VAL A 527 -1.64 -2.04 6.10
CA VAL A 527 -0.88 -2.24 7.36
C VAL A 527 -1.56 -1.59 8.58
N ALA A 528 -2.67 -0.86 8.38
CA ALA A 528 -3.46 -0.24 9.44
C ALA A 528 -3.85 -1.17 10.62
N PRO A 529 -4.18 -2.46 10.40
CA PRO A 529 -4.54 -3.36 11.51
C PRO A 529 -3.43 -3.52 12.57
N TYR A 530 -2.16 -3.32 12.23
CA TYR A 530 -1.06 -3.42 13.21
C TYR A 530 -1.15 -2.34 14.30
N VAL A 531 -1.76 -1.18 14.01
CA VAL A 531 -2.02 -0.14 15.02
C VAL A 531 -3.01 -0.65 16.07
N LEU A 532 -4.07 -1.31 15.60
CA LEU A 532 -5.10 -1.87 16.49
C LEU A 532 -4.57 -3.07 17.28
N LEU A 533 -3.73 -3.91 16.67
CA LEU A 533 -3.01 -4.97 17.38
C LEU A 533 -2.08 -4.39 18.46
N GLU A 534 -1.35 -3.31 18.15
CA GLU A 534 -0.49 -2.66 19.13
C GLU A 534 -1.27 -2.09 20.31
N LEU A 535 -2.39 -1.41 20.05
CA LEU A 535 -3.30 -0.95 21.11
C LEU A 535 -3.81 -2.12 21.95
N PHE A 536 -4.20 -3.23 21.33
CA PHE A 536 -4.64 -4.43 22.05
C PHE A 536 -3.57 -4.97 22.98
N TYR A 537 -2.34 -5.14 22.49
CA TYR A 537 -1.22 -5.66 23.27
C TYR A 537 -0.73 -4.72 24.36
N ARG A 538 -0.98 -3.41 24.23
CA ARG A 538 -0.75 -2.41 25.27
C ARG A 538 -1.90 -2.31 26.28
N GLY A 539 -2.99 -3.05 26.07
CA GLY A 539 -4.19 -2.96 26.88
C GLY A 539 -4.98 -1.68 26.68
N ASN A 540 -4.88 -1.04 25.50
CA ASN A 540 -5.57 0.20 25.12
C ASN A 540 -6.45 0.05 23.87
N ALA A 541 -6.85 -1.17 23.50
CA ALA A 541 -7.81 -1.39 22.42
C ALA A 541 -9.21 -0.81 22.78
N PRO A 542 -10.03 -0.49 21.77
CA PRO A 542 -11.47 -0.36 21.95
C PRO A 542 -12.07 -1.61 22.59
N LEU A 543 -13.14 -1.41 23.36
CA LEU A 543 -13.98 -2.49 23.88
C LEU A 543 -14.77 -3.19 22.77
N ALA A 544 -15.12 -2.44 21.72
CA ALA A 544 -15.71 -2.95 20.50
C ALA A 544 -15.50 -1.96 19.35
N ILE A 545 -15.56 -2.44 18.11
CA ILE A 545 -15.59 -1.62 16.90
C ILE A 545 -16.90 -1.85 16.17
N VAL A 546 -17.51 -0.76 15.70
CA VAL A 546 -18.75 -0.78 14.95
C VAL A 546 -18.59 0.06 13.68
N ASN A 547 -18.78 -0.57 12.52
CA ASN A 547 -18.68 0.06 11.21
C ASN A 547 -19.97 -0.07 10.39
N THR A 548 -20.07 0.69 9.29
CA THR A 548 -21.21 0.57 8.38
C THR A 548 -21.22 -0.77 7.65
N GLU A 549 -20.04 -1.23 7.23
CA GLU A 549 -19.78 -2.51 6.57
C GLU A 549 -18.51 -3.14 7.17
N ILE A 550 -18.20 -4.39 6.82
CA ILE A 550 -16.94 -5.03 7.26
C ILE A 550 -15.76 -4.25 6.69
N ASP A 551 -14.97 -3.68 7.58
CA ASP A 551 -13.86 -2.79 7.27
C ASP A 551 -12.53 -3.54 7.18
N GLN A 552 -11.88 -3.49 6.02
CA GLN A 552 -10.60 -4.18 5.79
C GLN A 552 -9.43 -3.62 6.61
N GLN A 553 -9.56 -2.43 7.23
CA GLN A 553 -8.50 -1.82 8.03
C GLN A 553 -8.59 -2.15 9.53
N SER A 554 -9.78 -2.48 10.05
CA SER A 554 -10.01 -2.78 11.47
C SER A 554 -10.45 -4.22 11.73
N ALA A 555 -11.29 -4.80 10.87
CA ALA A 555 -11.80 -6.16 11.05
C ALA A 555 -10.67 -7.20 11.20
N PRO A 556 -9.53 -7.14 10.46
CA PRO A 556 -8.51 -8.16 10.61
C PRO A 556 -7.95 -8.31 12.02
N ALA A 557 -7.67 -7.20 12.72
CA ALA A 557 -7.20 -7.27 14.10
C ALA A 557 -8.29 -7.79 15.04
N CYS A 558 -9.55 -7.43 14.79
CA CYS A 558 -10.71 -7.93 15.55
C CYS A 558 -10.91 -9.44 15.37
N SER A 559 -10.75 -9.98 14.17
CA SER A 559 -10.78 -11.42 13.89
C SER A 559 -9.66 -12.17 14.58
N LEU A 560 -8.45 -11.59 14.56
CA LEU A 560 -7.24 -12.23 15.09
C LEU A 560 -7.22 -12.25 16.63
N GLU A 561 -7.53 -11.12 17.27
CA GLU A 561 -7.44 -10.98 18.74
C GLU A 561 -8.80 -11.05 19.46
N GLY A 562 -9.90 -11.19 18.72
CA GLY A 562 -11.23 -11.35 19.31
C GLY A 562 -11.81 -10.05 19.88
N ILE A 563 -11.40 -8.89 19.39
CA ILE A 563 -12.00 -7.60 19.74
C ILE A 563 -13.45 -7.59 19.19
N PRO A 564 -14.49 -7.43 20.01
CA PRO A 564 -15.88 -7.45 19.56
C PRO A 564 -16.12 -6.51 18.38
N TYR A 565 -16.75 -7.03 17.33
CA TYR A 565 -16.97 -6.28 16.09
C TYR A 565 -18.41 -6.43 15.61
N ALA A 566 -18.99 -5.33 15.14
CA ALA A 566 -20.33 -5.32 14.55
C ALA A 566 -20.42 -4.40 13.33
N TYR A 567 -21.34 -4.71 12.43
CA TYR A 567 -21.54 -3.94 11.20
C TYR A 567 -22.97 -4.03 10.66
N SER A 568 -23.30 -3.20 9.66
CA SER A 568 -24.56 -3.21 8.91
C SER A 568 -25.81 -3.26 9.79
N PHE A 569 -25.98 -2.22 10.63
CA PHE A 569 -27.16 -2.06 11.45
C PHE A 569 -28.37 -1.58 10.65
N ASP A 570 -29.57 -1.95 11.11
CA ASP A 570 -30.89 -1.55 10.57
C ASP A 570 -31.24 -0.07 10.80
N ALA A 571 -30.34 0.69 11.44
CA ALA A 571 -30.45 2.13 11.65
C ALA A 571 -29.05 2.79 11.59
N ASP A 572 -29.02 4.08 11.22
CA ASP A 572 -27.81 4.89 11.28
C ASP A 572 -27.41 5.12 12.75
N LEU A 573 -26.38 4.42 13.21
CA LEU A 573 -25.91 4.53 14.60
C LEU A 573 -25.29 5.89 14.90
N ILE A 574 -24.55 6.45 13.94
CA ILE A 574 -23.88 7.76 14.06
C ILE A 574 -24.94 8.86 14.21
N ALA A 575 -26.14 8.63 13.66
CA ALA A 575 -27.28 9.50 13.83
C ALA A 575 -27.97 9.47 15.19
N HIS A 576 -27.94 8.33 15.87
CA HIS A 576 -28.80 8.06 17.02
C HIS A 576 -28.06 7.84 18.34
N ILE A 577 -26.73 7.67 18.30
CA ILE A 577 -25.85 7.50 19.46
C ILE A 577 -24.92 8.70 19.56
N ASN A 578 -24.88 9.35 20.72
CA ASN A 578 -23.98 10.46 20.95
C ASN A 578 -22.61 9.96 21.41
N ASP A 579 -21.56 10.69 21.06
CA ASP A 579 -20.26 10.53 21.70
C ASP A 579 -20.38 10.73 23.22
N GLY A 580 -19.93 9.74 24.00
CA GLY A 580 -20.04 9.69 25.45
C GLY A 580 -21.29 9.00 26.02
N ASP A 581 -22.24 8.58 25.18
CA ASP A 581 -23.36 7.73 25.64
C ASP A 581 -22.83 6.40 26.19
N THR A 582 -23.48 5.84 27.21
CA THR A 582 -23.18 4.48 27.67
C THR A 582 -24.03 3.50 26.86
N VAL A 583 -23.37 2.60 26.13
CA VAL A 583 -24.02 1.64 25.25
C VAL A 583 -23.62 0.21 25.59
N GLU A 584 -24.53 -0.71 25.36
CA GLU A 584 -24.29 -2.15 25.42
C GLU A 584 -24.37 -2.72 24.02
N LEU A 585 -23.38 -3.52 23.65
CA LEU A 585 -23.31 -4.27 22.42
C LEU A 585 -23.36 -5.76 22.75
N SER A 586 -24.35 -6.48 22.24
CA SER A 586 -24.55 -7.89 22.55
C SER A 586 -24.76 -8.70 21.29
N ARG A 587 -24.01 -9.79 21.12
CA ARG A 587 -24.13 -10.73 20.03
C ARG A 587 -24.83 -12.02 20.44
N GLN A 588 -25.80 -12.46 19.64
CA GLN A 588 -26.38 -13.80 19.72
C GLN A 588 -26.54 -14.38 18.31
N GLY A 589 -25.89 -15.52 18.04
CA GLY A 589 -25.81 -16.07 16.69
C GLY A 589 -25.10 -15.13 15.72
N GLU A 590 -25.73 -14.81 14.59
CA GLU A 590 -25.20 -13.87 13.58
C GLU A 590 -25.56 -12.40 13.89
N TYR A 591 -26.50 -12.16 14.80
CA TYR A 591 -27.03 -10.82 15.07
C TYR A 591 -26.34 -10.15 16.24
N VAL A 592 -26.15 -8.85 16.12
CA VAL A 592 -25.65 -7.98 17.18
C VAL A 592 -26.67 -6.89 17.47
N THR A 593 -27.08 -6.76 18.72
CA THR A 593 -27.93 -5.66 19.19
C THR A 593 -27.06 -4.61 19.88
N ILE A 594 -27.26 -3.34 19.53
CA ILE A 594 -26.71 -2.20 20.27
C ILE A 594 -27.85 -1.46 20.97
N ARG A 595 -27.66 -1.15 22.26
CA ARG A 595 -28.66 -0.48 23.10
C ARG A 595 -28.03 0.68 23.86
N VAL A 596 -28.64 1.86 23.80
CA VAL A 596 -28.24 2.99 24.64
C VAL A 596 -28.81 2.79 26.04
N LEU A 597 -27.94 2.61 27.03
CA LEU A 597 -28.30 2.41 28.44
C LEU A 597 -28.45 3.74 29.17
N ALA A 598 -27.56 4.69 28.89
CA ALA A 598 -27.60 6.03 29.47
C ALA A 598 -27.09 7.06 28.46
N ARG A 599 -27.79 8.19 28.34
CA ARG A 599 -27.33 9.32 27.52
C ARG A 599 -26.24 10.09 28.26
N ARG A 600 -25.29 10.65 27.51
CA ARG A 600 -24.24 11.49 28.08
C ARG A 600 -24.86 12.64 28.88
N GLU A 601 -24.29 12.94 30.04
CA GLU A 601 -24.69 14.12 30.80
C GLU A 601 -24.25 15.38 30.04
N ILE A 602 -25.21 16.15 29.55
CA ILE A 602 -24.95 17.50 29.07
C ILE A 602 -24.78 18.37 30.31
N LYS A 603 -23.54 18.63 30.74
CA LYS A 603 -23.28 19.71 31.69
C LYS A 603 -23.77 21.01 31.05
N ARG A 604 -24.97 21.45 31.44
CA ARG A 604 -25.43 22.81 31.17
C ARG A 604 -24.51 23.73 31.98
N LEU A 605 -23.66 24.48 31.28
CA LEU A 605 -22.94 25.62 31.85
C LEU A 605 -23.92 26.69 32.31
#